data_AF-A0A661JQ38-F1
#
_entry.id   AF-A0A661JQ38-F1
#
_cell.length_a   1.000
_cell.length_b   1.000
_cell.length_c   1.000
_cell.angle_alpha   90.00
_cell.angle_beta   90.00
_cell.angle_gamma   90.00
#
_symmetry.space_group_name_H-M   'P 1'
#
loop_
_entity.id
_entity.type
_entity.pdbx_description
1 polymer ?
#
loop_
_entity_poly.entity_id
_entity_poly.type
_entity_poly.pdbx_seq_one_letter_code
_entity_poly.pdbx_strand_id
1 'polypeptide(L)'
;MFLARLKRKLYKPRSKTIPLHRLAKLWLGVSTDNRPPQTGSVPADIPEWNAPELNSFYKSYVLPYYRVLGDSRAAIDQILHILDIGGNCPSVPPGEGEPCLEKIALRDHSIRVARFAVDMVKKAHRDHELLVGKVLIASLGHNIGLTTEGSVLGGNTAKSLLVLEPFISDLPFKQDIIEAIKTYNDNNPKGELARILRAANAAARKVELNTSRIFDGTANSLDLEKIKATINAYSMEDEK
;
A
#
# COMPACT_ATOMS: atom_id res chain seq x y z
N MET A 1 3.95 -16.69 -60.81
CA MET A 1 4.52 -15.43 -60.25
C MET A 1 3.64 -14.18 -60.35
N PHE A 2 2.44 -14.23 -60.95
CA PHE A 2 1.59 -13.04 -61.16
C PHE A 2 0.76 -12.61 -59.93
N LEU A 3 0.31 -13.58 -59.11
CA LEU A 3 -0.57 -13.33 -57.96
C LEU A 3 0.12 -12.66 -56.76
N ALA A 4 1.43 -12.86 -56.59
CA ALA A 4 2.20 -12.23 -55.51
C ALA A 4 2.43 -10.73 -55.73
N ARG A 5 2.43 -10.27 -56.99
CA ARG A 5 2.55 -8.85 -57.34
C ARG A 5 1.24 -8.07 -57.14
N LEU A 6 0.08 -8.72 -57.26
CA LEU A 6 -1.22 -8.07 -57.02
C LEU A 6 -1.47 -7.78 -55.53
N LYS A 7 -1.10 -8.71 -54.62
CA LYS A 7 -1.29 -8.51 -53.17
C LYS A 7 -0.47 -7.33 -52.60
N ARG A 8 0.72 -7.06 -53.12
CA ARG A 8 1.53 -5.90 -52.69
C ARG A 8 0.98 -4.55 -53.14
N LYS A 9 0.13 -4.51 -54.17
CA LYS A 9 -0.50 -3.26 -54.66
C LYS A 9 -1.72 -2.86 -53.84
N LEU A 10 -2.34 -3.81 -53.11
CA LEU A 10 -3.55 -3.58 -52.30
C LEU A 10 -3.27 -3.25 -50.82
N TYR A 11 -2.03 -3.47 -50.36
CA TYR A 11 -1.63 -3.24 -48.96
C TYR A 11 -0.56 -2.14 -48.86
N LYS A 12 -0.81 -0.99 -49.49
CA LYS A 12 -0.01 0.22 -49.24
C LYS A 12 -0.68 0.95 -48.07
N PRO A 13 -0.13 0.93 -46.84
CA PRO A 13 -0.71 1.69 -45.75
C PRO A 13 -0.72 3.16 -46.15
N ARG A 14 -1.91 3.74 -46.26
CA ARG A 14 -2.06 5.17 -46.53
C ARG A 14 -1.50 5.91 -45.32
N SER A 15 -0.35 6.55 -45.48
CA SER A 15 0.17 7.47 -44.48
C SER A 15 -0.78 8.67 -44.41
N LYS A 16 -1.60 8.68 -43.35
CA LYS A 16 -2.40 9.87 -43.02
C LYS A 16 -1.48 10.81 -42.26
N THR A 17 -1.19 11.95 -42.86
CA THR A 17 -0.54 13.07 -42.15
C THR A 17 -1.56 13.66 -41.18
N ILE A 18 -1.34 13.44 -39.88
CA ILE A 18 -2.15 14.05 -38.84
C ILE A 18 -1.44 15.34 -38.42
N PRO A 19 -2.05 16.52 -38.60
CA PRO A 19 -1.43 17.76 -38.18
C PRO A 19 -1.30 17.79 -36.65
N LEU A 20 -0.16 18.31 -36.17
CA LEU A 20 0.28 18.21 -34.77
C LEU A 20 -0.79 18.70 -33.77
N HIS A 21 -1.57 19.72 -34.13
CA HIS A 21 -2.63 20.27 -33.28
C HIS A 21 -3.76 19.27 -32.98
N ARG A 22 -4.00 18.27 -33.85
CA ARG A 22 -5.00 17.21 -33.59
C ARG A 22 -4.48 16.15 -32.62
N LEU A 23 -3.17 15.89 -32.62
CA LEU A 23 -2.53 15.02 -31.62
C LEU A 23 -2.45 15.73 -30.26
N ALA A 24 -2.15 17.04 -30.26
CA ALA A 24 -2.13 17.84 -29.04
C ALA A 24 -3.48 17.80 -28.29
N LYS A 25 -4.61 17.74 -29.00
CA LYS A 25 -5.94 17.57 -28.38
C LYS A 25 -6.11 16.25 -27.62
N LEU A 26 -5.48 15.17 -28.05
CA LEU A 26 -5.51 13.88 -27.35
C LEU A 26 -4.65 13.89 -26.08
N TRP A 27 -3.58 14.69 -26.09
CA TRP A 27 -2.65 14.80 -24.96
C TRP A 27 -3.06 15.86 -23.92
N LEU A 28 -3.79 16.89 -24.34
CA LEU A 28 -4.16 18.01 -23.48
C LEU A 28 -5.52 17.83 -22.79
N GLY A 29 -6.25 16.72 -23.03
CA GLY A 29 -7.51 16.44 -22.33
C GLY A 29 -8.52 17.59 -22.35
N VAL A 30 -8.51 18.43 -23.41
CA VAL A 30 -9.36 19.62 -23.46
C VAL A 30 -10.76 19.22 -23.88
N SER A 31 -11.56 18.81 -22.89
CA SER A 31 -13.01 18.98 -22.94
C SER A 31 -13.28 20.47 -23.09
N THR A 32 -14.09 20.83 -24.09
CA THR A 32 -14.51 22.22 -24.36
C THR A 32 -15.59 22.69 -23.38
N ASP A 33 -15.36 22.49 -22.08
CA ASP A 33 -16.10 23.18 -21.03
C ASP A 33 -15.20 24.31 -20.53
N ASN A 34 -15.63 25.55 -20.82
CA ASN A 34 -15.07 26.78 -20.25
C ASN A 34 -15.37 26.86 -18.75
N ARG A 35 -14.84 25.93 -17.97
CA ARG A 35 -14.74 26.05 -16.52
C ARG A 35 -13.25 26.30 -16.21
N PRO A 36 -12.91 27.34 -15.43
CA PRO A 36 -11.53 27.60 -15.07
C PRO A 36 -10.90 26.34 -14.48
N PRO A 37 -9.59 26.10 -14.72
CA PRO A 37 -8.92 24.90 -14.23
C PRO A 37 -9.04 24.85 -12.72
N GLN A 38 -9.87 23.92 -12.23
CA GLN A 38 -9.99 23.68 -10.81
C GLN A 38 -8.67 23.06 -10.35
N THR A 39 -7.90 23.84 -9.60
CA THR A 39 -6.89 23.33 -8.69
C THR A 39 -7.51 22.20 -7.84
N GLY A 40 -7.02 20.98 -8.05
CA GLY A 40 -7.02 19.94 -7.02
C GLY A 40 -8.37 19.48 -6.44
N SER A 41 -9.41 19.27 -7.25
CA SER A 41 -10.61 18.61 -6.72
C SER A 41 -10.31 17.15 -6.38
N VAL A 42 -10.15 16.88 -5.08
CA VAL A 42 -10.28 15.53 -4.52
C VAL A 42 -11.65 14.98 -4.95
N PRO A 43 -11.75 13.73 -5.42
CA PRO A 43 -13.02 13.19 -5.91
C PRO A 43 -14.06 13.14 -4.79
N ALA A 44 -15.32 13.30 -5.19
CA ALA A 44 -16.46 13.34 -4.28
C ALA A 44 -16.69 12.02 -3.51
N ASP A 45 -16.22 10.89 -4.03
CA ASP A 45 -16.43 9.56 -3.44
C ASP A 45 -15.13 9.03 -2.80
N ILE A 46 -14.70 9.68 -1.72
CA ILE A 46 -13.67 9.11 -0.83
C ILE A 46 -14.35 8.01 -0.01
N PRO A 47 -13.88 6.75 -0.03
CA PRO A 47 -14.43 5.71 0.82
C PRO A 47 -14.31 6.10 2.30
N GLU A 48 -15.34 5.78 3.08
CA GLU A 48 -15.34 5.96 4.53
C GLU A 48 -15.47 4.60 5.20
N TRP A 49 -14.59 4.34 6.17
CA TRP A 49 -14.55 3.12 6.96
C TRP A 49 -15.09 3.38 8.37
N ASN A 50 -15.58 2.33 9.03
CA ASN A 50 -16.06 2.45 10.41
C ASN A 50 -14.92 2.78 11.39
N ALA A 51 -13.74 2.22 11.13
CA ALA A 51 -12.53 2.46 11.90
C ALA A 51 -11.91 3.84 11.58
N PRO A 52 -11.88 4.80 12.54
CA PRO A 52 -11.36 6.15 12.31
C PRO A 52 -9.86 6.17 11.93
N GLU A 53 -9.09 5.20 12.41
CA GLU A 53 -7.67 5.03 12.09
C GLU A 53 -7.44 4.72 10.60
N LEU A 54 -8.37 4.02 9.94
CA LEU A 54 -8.30 3.77 8.50
C LEU A 54 -8.57 5.05 7.71
N ASN A 55 -9.57 5.84 8.12
CA ASN A 55 -9.87 7.11 7.48
C ASN A 55 -8.68 8.09 7.61
N SER A 56 -8.05 8.15 8.78
CA SER A 56 -6.84 8.94 9.01
C SER A 56 -5.66 8.43 8.17
N PHE A 57 -5.44 7.11 8.14
CA PHE A 57 -4.43 6.49 7.30
C PHE A 57 -4.65 6.81 5.81
N TYR A 58 -5.87 6.69 5.32
CA TYR A 58 -6.20 6.93 3.92
C TYR A 58 -5.87 8.36 3.50
N LYS A 59 -6.33 9.34 4.29
CA LYS A 59 -6.07 10.77 4.04
C LYS A 59 -4.58 11.09 3.99
N SER A 60 -3.77 10.45 4.83
CA SER A 60 -2.34 10.76 4.96
C SER A 60 -1.42 9.94 4.05
N TYR A 61 -1.79 8.71 3.70
CA TYR A 61 -0.90 7.75 3.02
C TYR A 61 -1.41 7.24 1.67
N VAL A 62 -2.71 7.39 1.36
CA VAL A 62 -3.28 6.95 0.08
C VAL A 62 -3.67 8.15 -0.78
N LEU A 63 -4.43 9.08 -0.19
CA LEU A 63 -4.95 10.27 -0.88
C LEU A 63 -3.87 11.15 -1.54
N PRO A 64 -2.67 11.36 -0.97
CA PRO A 64 -1.62 12.13 -1.64
C PRO A 64 -1.17 11.53 -2.98
N TYR A 65 -1.35 10.21 -3.15
CA TYR A 65 -0.97 9.47 -4.36
C TYR A 65 -2.17 9.13 -5.24
N TYR A 66 -3.34 9.70 -4.96
CA TYR A 66 -4.60 9.34 -5.61
C TYR A 66 -4.52 9.28 -7.14
N ARG A 67 -3.82 10.24 -7.76
CA ARG A 67 -3.69 10.35 -9.22
C ARG A 67 -2.75 9.32 -9.83
N VAL A 68 -1.73 8.88 -9.09
CA VAL A 68 -0.68 7.98 -9.59
C VAL A 68 -0.97 6.52 -9.29
N LEU A 69 -1.83 6.22 -8.31
CA LEU A 69 -2.15 4.86 -7.90
C LEU A 69 -2.85 4.04 -8.98
N GLY A 70 -3.64 4.65 -9.86
CA GLY A 70 -4.39 3.95 -10.91
C GLY A 70 -5.20 2.78 -10.35
N ASP A 71 -5.11 1.61 -11.00
CA ASP A 71 -5.80 0.38 -10.60
C ASP A 71 -5.38 -0.14 -9.22
N SER A 72 -4.17 0.20 -8.76
CA SER A 72 -3.69 -0.16 -7.41
C SER A 72 -4.61 0.41 -6.33
N ARG A 73 -5.26 1.56 -6.59
CA ARG A 73 -6.17 2.17 -5.63
C ARG A 73 -7.36 1.26 -5.33
N ALA A 74 -7.97 0.66 -6.34
CA ALA A 74 -9.10 -0.24 -6.14
C ALA A 74 -8.69 -1.43 -5.25
N ALA A 75 -7.50 -1.99 -5.46
CA ALA A 75 -6.97 -3.04 -4.61
C ALA A 75 -6.75 -2.57 -3.16
N ILE A 76 -6.19 -1.37 -2.96
CA ILE A 76 -6.00 -0.77 -1.63
C ILE A 76 -7.34 -0.55 -0.94
N ASP A 77 -8.32 0.03 -1.62
CA ASP A 77 -9.66 0.30 -1.08
C ASP A 77 -10.33 -1.01 -0.61
N GLN A 78 -10.20 -2.11 -1.38
CA GLN A 78 -10.70 -3.43 -1.00
C GLN A 78 -9.98 -4.03 0.20
N ILE A 79 -8.65 -3.92 0.26
CA ILE A 79 -7.86 -4.41 1.41
C ILE A 79 -8.26 -3.66 2.69
N LEU A 80 -8.40 -2.34 2.61
CA LEU A 80 -8.84 -1.52 3.75
C LEU A 80 -10.26 -1.89 4.18
N HIS A 81 -11.16 -2.20 3.24
CA HIS A 81 -12.50 -2.68 3.56
C HIS A 81 -12.49 -4.03 4.32
N ILE A 82 -11.65 -4.98 3.89
CA ILE A 82 -11.47 -6.26 4.60
C ILE A 82 -10.92 -6.03 6.02
N LEU A 83 -9.97 -5.12 6.18
CA LEU A 83 -9.40 -4.77 7.49
C LEU A 83 -10.42 -4.04 8.39
N ASP A 84 -11.31 -3.23 7.82
CA ASP A 84 -12.37 -2.55 8.58
C ASP A 84 -13.33 -3.57 9.19
N ILE A 85 -13.78 -4.55 8.39
CA ILE A 85 -14.76 -5.56 8.82
C ILE A 85 -14.12 -6.63 9.72
N GLY A 86 -12.97 -7.18 9.31
CA GLY A 86 -12.38 -8.38 9.93
C GLY A 86 -11.08 -8.13 10.70
N GLY A 87 -10.53 -6.92 10.66
CA GLY A 87 -9.18 -6.64 11.19
C GLY A 87 -9.09 -6.45 12.70
N ASN A 88 -10.18 -6.63 13.45
CA ASN A 88 -10.17 -6.63 14.92
C ASN A 88 -9.65 -7.96 15.52
N CYS A 89 -9.24 -8.92 14.68
CA CYS A 89 -8.57 -10.13 15.12
C CYS A 89 -7.10 -9.86 15.52
N PRO A 90 -6.47 -10.77 16.29
CA PRO A 90 -5.05 -10.68 16.60
C PRO A 90 -4.14 -10.57 15.37
N SER A 91 -3.11 -9.74 15.45
CA SER A 91 -2.12 -9.52 14.39
C SER A 91 -1.08 -10.65 14.25
N VAL A 92 -1.11 -11.63 15.15
CA VAL A 92 -0.28 -12.83 15.16
C VAL A 92 -1.18 -14.04 15.40
N PRO A 93 -0.82 -15.23 14.89
CA PRO A 93 -1.53 -16.46 15.23
C PRO A 93 -1.47 -16.74 16.74
N PRO A 94 -2.52 -17.32 17.33
CA PRO A 94 -2.50 -17.70 18.74
C PRO A 94 -1.32 -18.62 19.06
N GLY A 95 -0.59 -18.32 20.13
CA GLY A 95 0.59 -19.09 20.55
C GLY A 95 1.85 -18.85 19.72
N GLU A 96 1.81 -17.94 18.75
CA GLU A 96 3.00 -17.48 18.01
C GLU A 96 3.42 -16.07 18.47
N GLY A 97 4.68 -15.96 18.93
CA GLY A 97 5.29 -14.68 19.32
C GLY A 97 5.10 -14.32 20.78
N GLU A 98 5.32 -13.04 21.12
CA GLU A 98 5.12 -12.54 22.47
C GLU A 98 3.62 -12.39 22.75
N PRO A 99 3.09 -12.85 23.92
CA PRO A 99 1.66 -12.79 24.23
C PRO A 99 1.04 -11.38 24.14
N CYS A 100 1.86 -10.33 24.30
CA CYS A 100 1.40 -8.96 24.15
C CYS A 100 1.02 -8.59 22.71
N LEU A 101 1.55 -9.29 21.70
CA LEU A 101 1.24 -9.05 20.28
C LEU A 101 -0.13 -9.60 19.88
N GLU A 102 -0.65 -10.60 20.60
CA GLU A 102 -2.01 -11.12 20.39
C GLU A 102 -3.09 -10.06 20.71
N LYS A 103 -2.76 -9.08 21.57
CA LYS A 103 -3.63 -7.95 21.91
C LYS A 103 -3.62 -6.85 20.83
N ILE A 104 -2.70 -6.90 19.88
CA ILE A 104 -2.61 -5.92 18.79
C ILE A 104 -3.54 -6.38 17.67
N ALA A 105 -4.54 -5.56 17.34
CA ALA A 105 -5.44 -5.81 16.22
C ALA A 105 -4.66 -5.85 14.88
N LEU A 106 -5.02 -6.78 14.01
CA LEU A 106 -4.45 -6.93 12.67
C LEU A 106 -4.52 -5.61 11.89
N ARG A 107 -5.65 -4.91 11.98
CA ARG A 107 -5.85 -3.62 11.31
C ARG A 107 -4.78 -2.61 11.73
N ASP A 108 -4.56 -2.45 13.03
CA ASP A 108 -3.58 -1.50 13.58
C ASP A 108 -2.15 -1.87 13.16
N HIS A 109 -1.83 -3.16 13.19
CA HIS A 109 -0.54 -3.65 12.74
C HIS A 109 -0.34 -3.36 11.24
N SER A 110 -1.29 -3.75 10.38
CA SER A 110 -1.21 -3.55 8.94
C SER A 110 -1.05 -2.08 8.56
N ILE A 111 -1.82 -1.16 9.15
CA ILE A 111 -1.64 0.28 8.87
C ILE A 111 -0.29 0.79 9.36
N ARG A 112 0.20 0.32 10.52
CA ARG A 112 1.52 0.72 11.05
C ARG A 112 2.65 0.26 10.13
N VAL A 113 2.60 -0.98 9.64
CA VAL A 113 3.57 -1.49 8.66
C VAL A 113 3.51 -0.67 7.38
N ALA A 114 2.32 -0.35 6.88
CA ALA A 114 2.16 0.46 5.67
C ALA A 114 2.73 1.88 5.82
N ARG A 115 2.51 2.53 6.97
CA ARG A 115 3.10 3.84 7.28
C ARG A 115 4.62 3.80 7.19
N PHE A 116 5.25 2.86 7.90
CA PHE A 116 6.71 2.70 7.86
C PHE A 116 7.22 2.39 6.46
N ALA A 117 6.55 1.51 5.72
CA ALA A 117 6.98 1.12 4.39
C ALA A 117 6.95 2.32 3.42
N VAL A 118 5.87 3.10 3.42
CA VAL A 118 5.76 4.31 2.59
C VAL A 118 6.79 5.36 2.99
N ASP A 119 7.02 5.58 4.29
CA ASP A 119 7.99 6.56 4.77
C ASP A 119 9.44 6.15 4.43
N MET A 120 9.76 4.85 4.46
CA MET A 120 11.04 4.33 3.99
C MET A 120 11.24 4.60 2.50
N VAL A 121 10.21 4.35 1.70
CA VAL A 121 10.27 4.54 0.24
C VAL A 121 10.40 6.02 -0.13
N LYS A 122 9.63 6.91 0.53
CA LYS A 122 9.74 8.37 0.38
C LYS A 122 11.15 8.90 0.66
N LYS A 123 11.83 8.32 1.65
CA LYS A 123 13.19 8.71 2.03
C LYS A 123 14.24 8.16 1.08
N ALA A 124 14.05 6.95 0.56
CA ALA A 124 15.05 6.24 -0.24
C ALA A 124 14.97 6.52 -1.74
N HIS A 125 13.77 6.83 -2.27
CA HIS A 125 13.54 6.93 -3.72
C HIS A 125 12.99 8.29 -4.10
N ARG A 126 13.59 8.92 -5.13
CA ARG A 126 13.08 10.19 -5.68
C ARG A 126 11.71 9.99 -6.35
N ASP A 127 11.56 8.88 -7.05
CA ASP A 127 10.37 8.41 -7.77
C ASP A 127 9.46 7.51 -6.91
N HIS A 128 9.43 7.76 -5.61
CA HIS A 128 8.62 7.00 -4.64
C HIS A 128 7.15 6.84 -5.05
N GLU A 129 6.56 7.83 -5.73
CA GLU A 129 5.19 7.81 -6.25
C GLU A 129 4.89 6.58 -7.12
N LEU A 130 5.88 6.08 -7.89
CA LEU A 130 5.73 4.90 -8.75
C LEU A 130 5.75 3.58 -7.97
N LEU A 131 6.29 3.60 -6.75
CA LEU A 131 6.47 2.41 -5.90
C LEU A 131 5.36 2.27 -4.86
N VAL A 132 4.72 3.38 -4.48
CA VAL A 132 3.75 3.42 -3.37
C VAL A 132 2.60 2.43 -3.54
N GLY A 133 2.08 2.23 -4.76
CA GLY A 133 0.98 1.29 -5.01
C GLY A 133 1.31 -0.13 -4.57
N LYS A 134 2.42 -0.71 -5.07
CA LYS A 134 2.84 -2.07 -4.71
C LYS A 134 3.28 -2.18 -3.24
N VAL A 135 3.86 -1.11 -2.69
CA VAL A 135 4.26 -1.03 -1.28
C VAL A 135 3.06 -1.06 -0.35
N LEU A 136 2.03 -0.24 -0.62
CA LEU A 136 0.80 -0.22 0.16
C LEU A 136 0.08 -1.57 0.11
N ILE A 137 -0.07 -2.16 -1.07
CA ILE A 137 -0.73 -3.46 -1.23
C ILE A 137 0.01 -4.56 -0.45
N ALA A 138 1.34 -4.64 -0.60
CA ALA A 138 2.12 -5.65 0.09
C ALA A 138 2.08 -5.45 1.62
N SER A 139 2.25 -4.22 2.10
CA SER A 139 2.27 -3.91 3.53
C SER A 139 0.93 -4.07 4.22
N LEU A 140 -0.17 -3.62 3.62
CA LEU A 140 -1.51 -3.81 4.16
C LEU A 140 -1.95 -5.28 4.08
N GLY A 141 -1.56 -5.97 3.00
CA GLY A 141 -2.04 -7.30 2.64
C GLY A 141 -1.24 -8.48 3.21
N HIS A 142 0.00 -8.29 3.67
CA HIS A 142 0.89 -9.43 3.99
C HIS A 142 0.31 -10.44 5.01
N ASN A 143 -0.46 -9.96 5.99
CA ASN A 143 -1.10 -10.79 7.02
C ASN A 143 -2.63 -10.84 6.90
N ILE A 144 -3.20 -10.39 5.78
CA ILE A 144 -4.66 -10.30 5.61
C ILE A 144 -5.35 -11.67 5.73
N GLY A 145 -4.63 -12.78 5.50
CA GLY A 145 -5.15 -14.13 5.68
C GLY A 145 -5.62 -14.44 7.11
N LEU A 146 -5.17 -13.69 8.11
CA LEU A 146 -5.62 -13.82 9.50
C LEU A 146 -7.08 -13.36 9.72
N THR A 147 -7.71 -12.66 8.78
CA THR A 147 -9.15 -12.32 8.85
C THR A 147 -10.05 -13.51 8.50
N THR A 148 -9.48 -14.58 7.96
CA THR A 148 -10.23 -15.75 7.51
C THR A 148 -10.04 -16.92 8.46
N GLU A 149 -11.04 -17.76 8.59
CA GLU A 149 -10.94 -19.01 9.35
C GLU A 149 -10.32 -20.14 8.52
N GLY A 150 -9.95 -21.24 9.18
CA GLY A 150 -9.44 -22.44 8.52
C GLY A 150 -7.92 -22.43 8.27
N SER A 151 -7.37 -23.64 8.14
CA SER A 151 -5.97 -23.87 7.80
C SER A 151 -5.84 -24.18 6.32
N VAL A 152 -4.77 -23.69 5.70
CA VAL A 152 -4.41 -24.04 4.32
C VAL A 152 -2.97 -24.53 4.27
N LEU A 153 -2.66 -25.37 3.28
CA LEU A 153 -1.29 -25.77 3.00
C LEU A 153 -0.46 -24.53 2.65
N GLY A 154 0.62 -24.29 3.40
CA GLY A 154 1.45 -23.08 3.28
C GLY A 154 1.11 -21.98 4.31
N GLY A 155 0.19 -22.22 5.24
CA GLY A 155 -0.05 -21.36 6.40
C GLY A 155 -0.59 -19.97 6.05
N ASN A 156 -0.39 -19.01 6.96
CA ASN A 156 -0.98 -17.67 6.85
C ASN A 156 -0.50 -16.90 5.62
N THR A 157 0.76 -17.09 5.21
CA THR A 157 1.29 -16.49 3.98
C THR A 157 0.47 -16.92 2.76
N ALA A 158 0.17 -18.22 2.63
CA ALA A 158 -0.66 -18.72 1.55
C ALA A 158 -2.10 -18.19 1.63
N LYS A 159 -2.68 -18.10 2.85
CA LYS A 159 -4.01 -17.50 3.06
C LYS A 159 -4.06 -16.05 2.60
N SER A 160 -3.08 -15.24 3.00
CA SER A 160 -3.00 -13.83 2.60
C SER A 160 -2.97 -13.67 1.09
N LEU A 161 -2.19 -14.50 0.40
CA LEU A 161 -2.12 -14.48 -1.06
C LEU A 161 -3.44 -14.90 -1.71
N LEU A 162 -4.14 -15.91 -1.19
CA LEU A 162 -5.45 -16.32 -1.69
C LEU A 162 -6.50 -15.21 -1.56
N VAL A 163 -6.48 -14.46 -0.45
CA VAL A 163 -7.36 -13.32 -0.24
C VAL A 163 -7.01 -12.16 -1.19
N LEU A 164 -5.72 -11.91 -1.44
CA LEU A 164 -5.28 -10.81 -2.29
C LEU A 164 -5.47 -11.06 -3.78
N GLU A 165 -5.39 -12.32 -4.22
CA GLU A 165 -5.32 -12.71 -5.63
C GLU A 165 -6.39 -12.06 -6.53
N PRO A 166 -7.68 -11.96 -6.13
CA PRO A 166 -8.71 -11.32 -6.95
C PRO A 166 -8.51 -9.82 -7.16
N PHE A 167 -7.76 -9.15 -6.29
CA PHE A 167 -7.58 -7.69 -6.32
C PHE A 167 -6.28 -7.27 -6.99
N ILE A 168 -5.31 -8.19 -7.08
CA ILE A 168 -3.99 -7.91 -7.65
C ILE A 168 -3.77 -8.59 -9.00
N SER A 169 -4.73 -9.38 -9.49
CA SER A 169 -4.61 -10.22 -10.69
C SER A 169 -4.16 -9.45 -11.93
N ASP A 170 -4.72 -8.26 -12.11
CA ASP A 170 -4.53 -7.43 -13.31
C ASP A 170 -3.42 -6.38 -13.14
N LEU A 171 -2.77 -6.33 -11.97
CA LEU A 171 -1.71 -5.35 -11.71
C LEU A 171 -0.40 -5.79 -12.36
N PRO A 172 0.33 -4.86 -13.02
CA PRO A 172 1.57 -5.19 -13.75
C PRO A 172 2.70 -5.68 -12.83
N PHE A 173 2.63 -5.33 -11.53
CA PHE A 173 3.62 -5.70 -10.50
C PHE A 173 3.09 -6.77 -9.53
N LYS A 174 2.07 -7.55 -9.92
CA LYS A 174 1.52 -8.65 -9.12
C LYS A 174 2.60 -9.60 -8.60
N GLN A 175 3.54 -10.00 -9.46
CA GLN A 175 4.58 -10.95 -9.09
C GLN A 175 5.53 -10.40 -8.03
N ASP A 176 5.85 -9.09 -8.08
CA ASP A 176 6.63 -8.43 -7.03
C ASP A 176 5.93 -8.52 -5.67
N ILE A 177 4.61 -8.28 -5.64
CA ILE A 177 3.80 -8.36 -4.41
C ILE A 177 3.81 -9.78 -3.85
N ILE A 178 3.56 -10.77 -4.73
CA ILE A 178 3.52 -12.18 -4.34
C ILE A 178 4.89 -12.63 -3.80
N GLU A 179 5.98 -12.31 -4.50
CA GLU A 179 7.34 -12.66 -4.07
C GLU A 179 7.70 -11.97 -2.75
N ALA A 180 7.31 -10.70 -2.58
CA ALA A 180 7.54 -9.98 -1.34
C ALA A 180 6.83 -10.62 -0.15
N ILE A 181 5.54 -10.93 -0.27
CA ILE A 181 4.77 -11.56 0.81
C ILE A 181 5.28 -12.98 1.11
N LYS A 182 5.78 -13.71 0.10
CA LYS A 182 6.36 -15.04 0.32
C LYS A 182 7.68 -15.00 1.08
N THR A 183 8.52 -14.01 0.81
CA THR A 183 9.95 -14.05 1.20
C THR A 183 10.37 -12.98 2.21
N TYR A 184 9.49 -12.07 2.62
CA TYR A 184 9.87 -10.99 3.55
C TYR A 184 10.38 -11.50 4.90
N ASN A 185 9.93 -12.67 5.37
CA ASN A 185 10.42 -13.28 6.60
C ASN A 185 11.67 -14.17 6.39
N ASP A 186 12.10 -14.39 5.15
CA ASP A 186 13.30 -15.19 4.88
C ASP A 186 14.56 -14.47 5.36
N ASN A 187 15.61 -15.24 5.65
CA ASN A 187 16.92 -14.67 6.00
C ASN A 187 17.46 -13.74 4.91
N ASN A 188 17.17 -14.04 3.63
CA ASN A 188 17.50 -13.21 2.48
C ASN A 188 16.25 -12.92 1.63
N PRO A 189 15.48 -11.86 1.96
CA PRO A 189 14.26 -11.51 1.24
C PRO A 189 14.54 -11.20 -0.24
N LYS A 190 13.69 -11.70 -1.13
CA LYS A 190 13.90 -11.55 -2.58
C LYS A 190 13.30 -10.25 -3.08
N GLY A 191 14.15 -9.45 -3.72
CA GLY A 191 13.75 -8.17 -4.29
C GLY A 191 13.70 -7.03 -3.26
N GLU A 192 13.46 -5.83 -3.77
CA GLU A 192 13.40 -4.61 -2.95
C GLU A 192 12.14 -4.54 -2.09
N LEU A 193 10.99 -4.91 -2.66
CA LEU A 193 9.72 -4.87 -1.96
C LEU A 193 9.69 -5.79 -0.73
N ALA A 194 10.28 -6.98 -0.81
CA ALA A 194 10.40 -7.90 0.33
C ALA A 194 11.28 -7.32 1.45
N ARG A 195 12.38 -6.65 1.10
CA ARG A 195 13.28 -6.00 2.06
C ARG A 195 12.60 -4.82 2.75
N ILE A 196 11.87 -4.00 2.00
CA ILE A 196 11.05 -2.91 2.56
C ILE A 196 9.99 -3.47 3.51
N LEU A 197 9.26 -4.51 3.09
CA LEU A 197 8.22 -5.14 3.90
C LEU A 197 8.80 -5.71 5.19
N ARG A 198 9.94 -6.41 5.14
CA ARG A 198 10.65 -6.92 6.32
C ARG A 198 11.04 -5.80 7.29
N ALA A 199 11.66 -4.75 6.77
CA ALA A 199 12.10 -3.63 7.58
C ALA A 199 10.93 -2.89 8.24
N ALA A 200 9.86 -2.64 7.49
CA ALA A 200 8.66 -1.99 7.98
C ALA A 200 7.93 -2.84 9.02
N ASN A 201 7.81 -4.15 8.80
CA ASN A 201 7.24 -5.08 9.77
C ASN A 201 8.05 -5.09 11.08
N ALA A 202 9.38 -5.20 10.99
CA ALA A 202 10.24 -5.17 12.16
C ALA A 202 10.13 -3.84 12.93
N ALA A 203 10.04 -2.70 12.22
CA ALA A 203 9.84 -1.39 12.83
C ALA A 203 8.49 -1.30 13.56
N ALA A 204 7.42 -1.80 12.94
CA ALA A 204 6.09 -1.86 13.56
C ALA A 204 6.09 -2.72 14.84
N ARG A 205 6.67 -3.93 14.77
CA ARG A 205 6.79 -4.81 15.94
C ARG A 205 7.60 -4.20 17.06
N LYS A 206 8.70 -3.50 16.75
CA LYS A 206 9.49 -2.79 17.77
C LYS A 206 8.67 -1.74 18.51
N VAL A 207 7.85 -0.97 17.80
CA VAL A 207 6.95 0.02 18.41
C VAL A 207 5.89 -0.67 19.26
N GLU A 208 5.24 -1.71 18.74
CA GLU A 208 4.20 -2.47 19.46
C GLU A 208 4.71 -3.05 20.77
N LEU A 209 5.87 -3.72 20.74
CA LEU A 209 6.48 -4.29 21.93
C LEU A 209 6.82 -3.23 22.97
N ASN A 210 7.36 -2.09 22.54
CA ASN A 210 7.68 -0.99 23.44
C ASN A 210 6.41 -0.39 24.06
N THR A 211 5.37 -0.16 23.25
CA THR A 211 4.08 0.34 23.73
C THR A 211 3.47 -0.62 24.75
N SER A 212 3.44 -1.92 24.47
CA SER A 212 2.92 -2.92 25.40
C SER A 212 3.71 -2.96 26.72
N ARG A 213 5.05 -2.87 26.68
CA ARG A 213 5.89 -2.82 27.90
C ARG A 213 5.61 -1.59 28.77
N ILE A 214 5.32 -0.45 28.15
CA ILE A 214 4.94 0.78 28.87
C ILE A 214 3.60 0.58 29.58
N PHE A 215 2.61 0.01 28.89
CA PHE A 215 1.30 -0.27 29.49
C PHE A 215 1.36 -1.31 30.60
N ASP A 216 2.20 -2.34 30.44
CA ASP A 216 2.41 -3.39 31.45
C ASP A 216 3.30 -2.93 32.62
N GLY A 217 3.72 -1.66 32.66
CA GLY A 217 4.51 -1.09 33.77
C GLY A 217 5.93 -1.65 33.90
N THR A 218 6.43 -2.34 32.86
CA THR A 218 7.77 -2.96 32.82
C THR A 218 8.80 -2.09 32.11
N ALA A 219 8.38 -0.93 31.59
CA ALA A 219 9.30 0.06 31.03
C ALA A 219 10.16 0.69 32.14
N ASN A 220 11.48 0.62 31.98
CA ASN A 220 12.42 1.27 32.89
C ASN A 220 12.15 2.78 32.95
N SER A 221 12.25 3.38 34.14
CA SER A 221 12.01 4.82 34.41
C SER A 221 12.76 5.79 33.48
N LEU A 222 13.86 5.36 32.85
CA LEU A 222 14.64 6.13 31.88
C LEU A 222 13.96 6.29 30.52
N ASP A 223 13.09 5.35 30.12
CA ASP A 223 12.36 5.43 28.84
C ASP A 223 11.18 6.40 28.92
N LEU A 224 10.51 6.47 30.08
CA LEU A 224 9.39 7.41 30.28
C LEU A 224 9.83 8.88 30.16
N GLU A 225 11.02 9.22 30.66
CA GLU A 225 11.56 10.58 30.54
C GLU A 225 11.98 10.91 29.10
N LYS A 226 12.50 9.95 28.33
CA LYS A 226 12.75 10.12 26.89
C LYS A 226 11.47 10.26 26.08
N ILE A 227 10.44 9.49 26.43
CA ILE A 227 9.12 9.56 25.79
C ILE A 227 8.47 10.92 26.08
N LYS A 228 8.50 11.41 27.32
CA LYS A 228 8.04 12.77 27.68
C LYS A 228 8.82 13.86 26.92
N ALA A 229 10.15 13.73 26.83
CA ALA A 229 10.97 14.68 26.09
C ALA A 229 10.63 14.68 24.59
N THR A 230 10.32 13.52 24.02
CA THR A 230 9.91 13.39 22.61
C THR A 230 8.54 14.02 22.40
N ILE A 231 7.56 13.77 23.28
CA ILE A 231 6.21 14.36 23.20
C ILE A 231 6.27 15.90 23.32
N ASN A 232 7.10 16.42 24.22
CA ASN A 232 7.29 17.87 24.36
C ASN A 232 8.01 18.50 23.16
N ALA A 233 8.93 17.77 22.51
CA ALA A 233 9.58 18.26 21.30
C ALA A 233 8.61 18.37 20.12
N TYR A 234 7.70 17.39 19.96
CA TYR A 234 6.66 17.44 18.92
C TYR A 234 5.60 18.53 19.19
N SER A 235 5.31 18.83 20.45
CA SER A 235 4.31 19.87 20.80
C SER A 235 4.82 21.31 20.60
N MET A 236 6.14 21.50 20.43
CA MET A 236 6.77 22.82 20.26
C MET A 236 7.08 23.15 18.80
N GLU A 237 6.93 22.21 17.86
CA GLU A 237 7.11 22.44 16.42
C GLU A 237 5.82 22.88 15.71
N ASP A 238 4.64 22.71 16.35
CA ASP A 238 3.34 23.14 15.82
C ASP A 238 2.97 24.61 16.16
N GLU A 239 3.86 25.35 16.85
CA GLU A 239 3.68 26.77 17.21
C GLU A 239 4.56 27.76 16.41
N LYS A 240 5.13 27.35 15.26
CA LYS A 240 5.97 28.23 14.42
C LYS A 240 5.47 28.45 13.00
#